data_AF-A0A0A2M006-F1
#
_entry.id   AF-A0A0A2M006-F1
#
_cell.length_a   1.000
_cell.length_b   1.000
_cell.length_c   1.000
_cell.angle_alpha   90.00
_cell.angle_beta   90.00
_cell.angle_gamma   90.00
#
_symmetry.space_group_name_H-M   'P 1'
#
loop_
_entity.id
_entity.type
_entity.pdbx_description
1 polymer ?
#
loop_
_entity_poly.entity_id
_entity_poly.type
_entity_poly.pdbx_seq_one_letter_code
_entity_poly.pdbx_strand_id
1 'polypeptide(L)'
;MKEVEQIYHNDFGVAFHWKKDDEVLREKVQIIFKETGFYFTHQQIAEFADIIDETCRENSCGSCCHRAQCHKFLLKTPLNQIDLAVNKTELMQIKDLVEGTIFNINLLDYLGSVCRN
;
A
#
# COMPACT_ATOMS: atom_id res chain seq x y z
N MET A 1 -1.70 21.92 14.92
CA MET A 1 -2.77 21.24 14.17
C MET A 1 -2.10 20.30 13.17
N LYS A 2 -1.95 19.03 13.53
CA LYS A 2 -1.54 17.97 12.60
C LYS A 2 -2.71 17.00 12.54
N GLU A 3 -3.59 17.23 11.56
CA GLU A 3 -4.83 16.47 11.36
C GLU A 3 -4.58 15.09 10.71
N VAL A 4 -3.30 14.73 10.51
CA VAL A 4 -2.88 13.46 9.91
C VAL A 4 -1.75 12.83 10.72
N GLU A 5 -1.81 11.51 10.90
CA GLU A 5 -0.75 10.69 11.47
C GLU A 5 -0.07 9.90 10.36
N GLN A 6 1.16 10.26 10.04
CA GLN A 6 1.94 9.53 9.05
C GLN A 6 2.34 8.16 9.59
N ILE A 7 1.96 7.10 8.88
CA ILE A 7 2.27 5.70 9.24
C ILE A 7 3.59 5.30 8.61
N TYR A 8 3.68 5.48 7.29
CA TYR A 8 4.82 5.06 6.50
C TYR A 8 4.93 5.92 5.25
N HIS A 9 6.13 6.07 4.72
CA HIS A 9 6.37 6.70 3.44
C HIS A 9 7.55 6.05 2.75
N ASN A 10 7.53 6.07 1.43
CA ASN A 10 8.63 5.68 0.57
C ASN A 10 8.74 6.71 -0.57
N ASP A 11 9.77 6.63 -1.40
CA ASP A 11 10.00 7.53 -2.55
C ASP A 11 8.81 7.56 -3.54
N PHE A 12 7.93 6.55 -3.50
CA PHE A 12 6.77 6.44 -4.38
C PHE A 12 5.47 7.00 -3.80
N GLY A 13 5.35 7.08 -2.47
CA GLY A 13 4.08 7.36 -1.84
C GLY A 13 4.12 7.46 -0.32
N VAL A 14 2.98 7.84 0.26
CA VAL A 14 2.82 8.04 1.69
C VAL A 14 1.52 7.43 2.17
N ALA A 15 1.57 6.77 3.32
CA ALA A 15 0.42 6.25 4.04
C ALA A 15 0.24 7.02 5.35
N PHE A 16 -1.00 7.46 5.61
CA PHE A 16 -1.35 8.16 6.83
C PHE A 16 -2.78 7.85 7.29
N HIS A 17 -3.01 8.01 8.59
CA HIS A 17 -4.34 8.03 9.19
C HIS A 17 -4.83 9.46 9.34
N TRP A 18 -6.15 9.63 9.20
CA TRP A 18 -6.80 10.88 9.57
C TRP A 18 -7.03 10.93 11.07
N LYS A 19 -6.72 12.07 11.68
CA LYS A 19 -7.12 12.38 13.07
C LYS A 19 -8.32 13.31 13.01
N LYS A 20 -9.41 12.94 13.69
CA LYS A 20 -10.57 13.81 13.89
C LYS A 20 -10.82 13.94 15.37
N ASP A 21 -10.79 15.16 15.90
CA ASP A 21 -11.03 15.46 17.32
C ASP A 21 -10.20 14.61 18.30
N ASP A 22 -8.89 14.57 18.11
CA ASP A 22 -7.92 13.83 18.96
C ASP A 22 -8.02 12.29 18.88
N GLU A 23 -9.05 11.75 18.22
CA GLU A 23 -9.18 10.32 17.92
C GLU A 23 -8.58 9.99 16.55
N VAL A 24 -7.63 9.04 16.55
CA VAL A 24 -7.07 8.48 15.31
C VAL A 24 -8.12 7.56 14.70
N LEU A 25 -8.64 7.88 13.51
CA LEU A 25 -9.52 7.01 12.76
C LEU A 25 -8.71 5.83 12.22
N ARG A 26 -8.48 4.84 13.08
CA ARG A 26 -7.76 3.61 12.74
C ARG A 26 -8.49 2.79 11.69
N GLU A 27 -9.81 2.94 11.53
CA GLU A 27 -10.58 2.14 10.58
C GLU A 27 -10.19 2.38 9.11
N LYS A 28 -9.70 3.58 8.77
CA LYS A 28 -9.37 3.95 7.39
C LYS A 28 -7.96 4.51 7.30
N VAL A 29 -7.17 3.91 6.44
CA VAL A 29 -5.83 4.34 6.06
C VAL A 29 -5.92 5.00 4.70
N GLN A 30 -5.37 6.19 4.57
CA GLN A 30 -5.19 6.78 3.25
C GLN A 30 -3.78 6.50 2.74
N ILE A 31 -3.69 5.86 1.57
CA ILE A 31 -2.43 5.64 0.88
C ILE A 31 -2.44 6.50 -0.37
N ILE A 32 -1.44 7.37 -0.50
CA ILE A 32 -1.24 8.23 -1.66
C ILE A 32 -0.03 7.73 -2.42
N PHE A 33 -0.19 7.46 -3.71
CA PHE A 33 0.90 7.18 -4.62
C PHE A 33 0.55 7.72 -6.01
N LYS A 34 1.56 8.14 -6.79
CA LYS A 34 1.37 8.66 -8.16
C LYS A 34 0.26 9.74 -8.24
N GLU A 35 0.28 10.67 -7.28
CA GLU A 35 -0.68 11.78 -7.13
C GLU A 35 -2.14 11.36 -6.89
N THR A 36 -2.41 10.07 -6.69
CA THR A 36 -3.75 9.53 -6.43
C THR A 36 -3.85 9.07 -4.98
N GLY A 37 -4.86 9.53 -4.26
CA GLY A 37 -5.11 9.15 -2.87
C GLY A 37 -6.23 8.11 -2.77
N PHE A 38 -5.91 6.96 -2.21
CA PHE A 38 -6.84 5.87 -2.00
C PHE A 38 -7.18 5.72 -0.52
N TYR A 39 -8.46 5.48 -0.24
CA TYR A 39 -8.92 5.19 1.10
C TYR A 39 -9.13 3.69 1.22
N PHE A 40 -8.24 3.04 1.96
CA PHE A 40 -8.34 1.60 2.21
C PHE A 40 -8.68 1.33 3.66
N THR A 41 -9.42 0.25 3.89
CA THR A 41 -9.52 -0.37 5.22
C THR A 41 -8.35 -1.33 5.40
N HIS A 42 -8.05 -1.71 6.64
CA HIS A 42 -7.02 -2.71 6.95
C HIS A 42 -7.14 -3.99 6.11
N GLN A 43 -8.36 -4.49 5.92
CA GLN A 43 -8.63 -5.65 5.08
C GLN A 43 -8.28 -5.37 3.60
N GLN A 44 -8.71 -4.23 3.06
CA GLN A 44 -8.39 -3.87 1.67
C GLN A 44 -6.88 -3.68 1.45
N ILE A 45 -6.12 -3.19 2.45
CA ILE A 45 -4.66 -3.09 2.34
C ILE A 45 -4.04 -4.50 2.27
N ALA A 46 -4.52 -5.44 3.08
CA ALA A 46 -4.07 -6.83 3.04
C ALA A 46 -4.43 -7.52 1.72
N GLU A 47 -5.65 -7.32 1.22
CA GLU A 47 -6.07 -7.79 -0.11
C GLU A 47 -5.21 -7.17 -1.21
N PHE A 48 -4.89 -5.88 -1.10
CA PHE A 48 -4.03 -5.22 -2.07
C PHE A 48 -2.61 -5.79 -2.08
N ALA A 49 -2.06 -6.11 -0.91
CA ALA A 49 -0.77 -6.78 -0.79
C ALA A 49 -0.77 -8.16 -1.49
N ASP A 50 -1.84 -8.93 -1.31
CA ASP A 50 -2.00 -10.25 -1.93
C ASP A 50 -2.12 -10.15 -3.46
N ILE A 51 -2.94 -9.21 -3.96
CA ILE A 51 -3.07 -8.91 -5.39
C ILE A 51 -1.72 -8.49 -6.00
N ILE A 52 -0.95 -7.66 -5.30
CA ILE A 52 0.40 -7.24 -5.74
C ILE A 52 1.35 -8.43 -5.79
N ASP A 53 1.31 -9.32 -4.80
CA ASP A 53 2.18 -10.50 -4.76
C ASP A 53 1.82 -11.51 -5.85
N GLU A 54 0.53 -11.78 -6.07
CA GLU A 54 0.02 -12.60 -7.16
C GLU A 54 0.43 -12.02 -8.52
N THR A 55 0.21 -10.71 -8.71
CA THR A 55 0.64 -9.99 -9.92
C THR A 55 2.16 -10.10 -10.09
N CYS A 56 2.95 -9.98 -9.02
CA CYS A 56 4.41 -10.11 -9.10
C CYS A 56 4.84 -11.55 -9.46
N ARG A 57 4.15 -12.57 -8.95
CA ARG A 57 4.38 -13.99 -9.27
C ARG A 57 4.00 -14.32 -10.70
N GLU A 58 2.82 -13.90 -11.17
CA GLU A 58 2.40 -14.11 -12.57
C GLU A 58 3.31 -13.37 -13.56
N ASN A 59 3.76 -12.17 -13.20
CA ASN A 59 4.68 -11.38 -14.03
C ASN A 59 6.14 -11.82 -13.94
N SER A 60 6.46 -12.88 -13.19
CA SER A 60 7.74 -13.58 -13.24
C SER A 60 7.85 -14.39 -14.53
N CYS A 61 7.73 -13.72 -15.67
CA CYS A 61 7.77 -14.35 -16.97
C CYS A 61 9.21 -14.76 -17.31
N GLY A 62 9.59 -15.96 -16.86
CA GLY A 62 10.85 -16.61 -17.23
C GLY A 62 11.00 -16.84 -18.74
N SER A 63 9.91 -16.71 -19.51
CA SER A 63 9.81 -17.13 -20.90
C SER A 63 9.40 -16.02 -21.89
N CYS A 64 9.30 -14.74 -21.48
CA CYS A 64 9.00 -13.68 -22.44
C CYS A 64 10.27 -13.23 -23.18
N CYS A 65 10.31 -13.46 -24.48
CA CYS A 65 11.37 -13.05 -25.41
C CYS A 65 11.49 -11.52 -25.58
N HIS A 66 10.64 -10.73 -24.91
CA HIS A 66 10.59 -9.27 -24.99
C HIS A 66 10.90 -8.58 -23.66
N ARG A 67 12.02 -8.99 -23.03
CA ARG A 67 12.50 -8.50 -21.72
C ARG A 67 12.67 -6.98 -21.60
N ALA A 68 12.69 -6.25 -22.73
CA ALA A 68 12.90 -4.81 -22.78
C ALA A 68 11.63 -4.00 -23.09
N GLN A 69 10.47 -4.62 -23.36
CA GLN A 69 9.29 -3.88 -23.83
C GLN A 69 7.99 -4.10 -23.01
N CYS A 70 7.94 -5.06 -22.09
CA CYS A 70 6.89 -5.15 -21.07
C CYS A 70 7.14 -4.08 -19.99
N HIS A 71 6.98 -2.82 -20.36
CA HIS A 71 7.19 -1.70 -19.46
C HIS A 71 5.98 -1.45 -18.56
N LYS A 72 4.75 -1.76 -18.99
CA LYS A 72 3.52 -1.41 -18.27
C LYS A 72 2.71 -2.66 -17.92
N PHE A 73 2.47 -2.83 -16.63
CA PHE A 73 1.63 -3.86 -16.03
C PHE A 73 0.33 -3.22 -15.57
N LEU A 74 -0.78 -3.94 -15.71
CA LEU A 74 -2.05 -3.51 -15.16
C LEU A 74 -2.17 -4.09 -13.75
N LEU A 75 -1.95 -3.26 -12.73
CA LEU A 75 -2.18 -3.61 -11.35
C LEU A 75 -3.64 -3.35 -11.01
N LYS A 76 -4.35 -4.42 -10.65
CA LYS A 76 -5.71 -4.31 -10.10
C LYS A 76 -5.62 -3.75 -8.68
N THR A 77 -6.52 -2.85 -8.33
CA THR A 77 -6.68 -2.41 -6.94
C THR A 77 -7.86 -3.15 -6.31
N PRO A 78 -7.94 -3.27 -4.98
CA PRO A 78 -9.12 -3.84 -4.31
C PRO A 78 -10.38 -2.99 -4.54
N LEU A 79 -10.24 -1.78 -5.09
CA LEU A 79 -11.34 -1.00 -5.63
C LEU A 79 -11.60 -1.48 -7.06
N ASN A 80 -12.66 -2.28 -7.24
CA ASN A 80 -13.12 -2.84 -8.53
C ASN A 80 -13.32 -1.84 -9.68
N GLN A 81 -13.14 -0.54 -9.43
CA GLN A 81 -13.34 0.55 -10.38
C GLN A 81 -12.02 1.21 -10.82
N ILE A 82 -10.88 0.83 -10.24
CA ILE A 82 -9.59 1.49 -10.51
C ILE A 82 -8.53 0.44 -10.83
N ASP A 83 -8.05 0.50 -12.07
CA ASP A 83 -6.87 -0.23 -12.53
C ASP A 83 -5.73 0.74 -12.76
N LEU A 84 -4.51 0.35 -12.38
CA LEU A 84 -3.33 1.19 -12.47
C LEU A 84 -2.32 0.59 -13.43
N ALA A 85 -1.87 1.39 -14.40
CA ALA A 85 -0.72 1.03 -15.22
C ALA A 85 0.58 1.39 -14.48
N VAL A 86 1.34 0.36 -14.10
CA VAL A 86 2.58 0.48 -13.32
C VAL A 86 3.71 -0.31 -13.96
N ASN A 87 4.94 0.17 -13.85
CA ASN A 87 6.12 -0.53 -14.31
C ASN A 87 6.65 -1.47 -13.21
N LYS A 88 7.61 -2.36 -13.52
CA LYS A 88 8.18 -3.29 -12.54
C LYS A 88 8.75 -2.59 -11.30
N THR A 89 9.45 -1.48 -11.50
CA THR A 89 10.02 -0.68 -10.39
C THR A 89 8.92 -0.04 -9.55
N GLU A 90 7.89 0.52 -10.19
CA GLU A 90 6.74 1.12 -9.49
C GLU A 90 5.97 0.04 -8.71
N LEU A 91 5.77 -1.14 -9.29
CA LEU A 91 5.12 -2.27 -8.62
C LEU A 91 5.86 -2.66 -7.33
N MET A 92 7.19 -2.76 -7.37
CA MET A 92 8.00 -3.05 -6.17
C MET A 92 7.90 -1.93 -5.12
N GLN A 93 7.86 -0.67 -5.54
CA GLN A 93 7.71 0.44 -4.60
C GLN A 93 6.31 0.50 -3.97
N ILE A 94 5.26 0.17 -4.73
CA ILE A 94 3.90 0.01 -4.20
C ILE A 94 3.87 -1.14 -3.20
N LYS A 95 4.48 -2.28 -3.56
CA LYS A 95 4.59 -3.43 -2.66
C LYS A 95 5.23 -3.03 -1.32
N ASP A 96 6.37 -2.36 -1.36
CA ASP A 96 7.07 -1.87 -0.16
C ASP A 96 6.20 -0.90 0.65
N LEU A 97 5.52 0.04 -0.02
CA LEU A 97 4.63 1.00 0.64
C LEU A 97 3.49 0.29 1.39
N VAL A 98 2.86 -0.70 0.76
CA VAL A 98 1.73 -1.45 1.32
C VAL A 98 2.19 -2.34 2.46
N GLU A 99 3.26 -3.13 2.27
CA GLU A 99 3.82 -3.99 3.32
C GLU A 99 4.35 -3.18 4.51
N GLY A 100 5.06 -2.08 4.25
CA GLY A 100 5.56 -1.18 5.28
C GLY A 100 4.43 -0.52 6.09
N THR A 101 3.30 -0.22 5.45
CA THR A 101 2.10 0.30 6.11
C THR A 101 1.49 -0.76 7.04
N ILE A 102 1.27 -1.98 6.55
CA ILE A 102 0.75 -3.10 7.37
C ILE A 102 1.66 -3.36 8.56
N PHE A 103 2.98 -3.38 8.32
CA PHE A 103 3.97 -3.63 9.37
C PHE A 103 3.94 -2.55 10.46
N ASN A 104 3.92 -1.26 10.09
CA ASN A 104 3.86 -0.17 11.06
C ASN A 104 2.58 -0.19 11.89
N ILE A 105 1.43 -0.48 11.26
CA ILE A 105 0.16 -0.64 11.97
C ILE A 105 0.26 -1.76 13.01
N ASN A 106 0.74 -2.94 12.62
CA ASN A 106 0.88 -4.08 13.51
C ASN A 106 1.88 -3.79 14.65
N LEU A 107 2.94 -3.05 14.36
CA LEU A 107 3.94 -2.65 15.35
C LEU A 107 3.36 -1.65 16.36
N LEU A 108 2.57 -0.67 15.91
CA LEU A 108 1.88 0.27 16.80
C LEU A 108 0.85 -0.42 17.69
N ASP A 109 0.10 -1.38 17.15
CA ASP A 109 -0.83 -2.19 17.92
C ASP A 109 -0.09 -3.02 18.99
N TYR A 110 1.00 -3.68 18.59
CA TYR A 110 1.85 -4.45 19.49
C TYR A 110 2.43 -3.59 20.62
N LEU A 111 3.03 -2.44 20.29
CA LEU A 111 3.56 -1.51 21.30
C LEU A 111 2.47 -1.01 22.25
N GLY A 112 1.27 -0.72 21.74
CA GLY A 112 0.13 -0.34 22.56
C GLY A 112 -0.31 -1.44 23.55
N SER A 113 -0.16 -2.71 23.16
CA SER A 113 -0.44 -3.86 24.02
C SER A 113 0.65 -4.08 25.09
N VAL A 114 1.92 -3.86 24.75
CA VAL A 114 3.06 -4.08 25.65
C VAL A 114 3.23 -2.96 26.68
N CYS A 115 3.00 -1.70 26.28
CA CYS A 115 3.12 -0.54 27.19
C CYS A 115 1.95 -0.40 28.18
N ARG A 116 0.99 -1.33 28.18
CA ARG A 116 -0.13 -1.39 29.13
C ARG A 116 0.15 -2.25 30.38
N ASN A 117 1.36 -2.79 30.53
CA ASN A 117 1.81 -3.52 31.72
C ASN A 117 2.67 -2.66 32.65
#